data_AF-A0A316M6N7-F1
#
_entry.id   AF-A0A316M6N7-F1
#
_cell.length_a   1.000
_cell.length_b   1.000
_cell.length_c   1.000
_cell.angle_alpha   90.00
_cell.angle_beta   90.00
_cell.angle_gamma   90.00
#
_symmetry.space_group_name_H-M   'P 1'
#
loop_
_entity.id
_entity.type
_entity.pdbx_description
1 polymer ?
#
loop_
_entity_poly.entity_id
_entity_poly.type
_entity_poly.pdbx_seq_one_letter_code
_entity_poly.pdbx_strand_id
1 'polypeptide(L)'
;MSLGKKRSASAFQNKAARIEKNGSQPLSTEPELITKAVNTSEPTTERFANLQFGPDVDVLNPPDAQEAAPLRDNRALRAHGLFFTPETEGKDFSSVLAEVQAYISEHYSTLLTAGGEDAKAQMKRYIQKFLQDNRISVNGMSGGRLADALYTEMAEFGFLTKYIFGTGIEEIDINSWRDIEVQYSDGRTVKLEERFESPQHAVNVIRRMLHISGMVLDNASPIVLGHLSKNIRIAVLKSPIVDEDVGVAASIRIVNPQSMKKEDFVRSGTATDPMLDFLSLCIRYGISVCVAGATSSGKTTVAGWVLTTVPDNKRIYTIENGSRELALVREKDGKVVNSVIHTLTRDSDNDRQRIDQTNLLDYALRFNPDIIVVGEMRGAEANAAQEAARTGVAVLTTIHSNSCEATYRRMVSLCKRTVDMSDATLMDYVTEAYPIVVFCKQLENKQRRMMEIQECEILPDGTRRFRPLFQYVITENRMEDGKFIIEGHHAQVNTISDSLAKRLLENGMPQAVIESLRRKEAQTA
;
A
#
# COMPACT_ATOMS: atom_id res chain seq x y z
N MET A 1 -63.64 17.01 -18.04
CA MET A 1 -64.10 15.74 -17.44
C MET A 1 -62.91 15.13 -16.70
N SER A 2 -62.94 15.07 -15.36
CA SER A 2 -63.18 13.85 -14.54
C SER A 2 -61.91 12.98 -14.47
N LEU A 3 -61.35 12.46 -13.37
CA LEU A 3 -61.70 12.12 -11.98
C LEU A 3 -60.39 12.27 -11.13
N GLY A 4 -60.27 12.25 -9.81
CA GLY A 4 -61.17 11.89 -8.71
C GLY A 4 -60.42 11.06 -7.63
N LYS A 5 -60.37 11.62 -6.41
CA LYS A 5 -60.44 11.00 -5.06
C LYS A 5 -59.28 10.17 -4.44
N LYS A 6 -58.94 10.66 -3.23
CA LYS A 6 -58.29 10.01 -2.06
C LYS A 6 -59.06 8.80 -1.51
N ARG A 7 -58.30 7.84 -0.93
CA ARG A 7 -58.65 6.82 0.08
C ARG A 7 -57.35 6.50 0.84
N SER A 8 -57.26 6.05 2.09
CA SER A 8 -58.14 5.90 3.25
C SER A 8 -57.24 5.38 4.40
N ALA A 9 -57.54 5.74 5.65
CA ALA A 9 -56.89 5.20 6.84
C ALA A 9 -57.75 4.11 7.52
N SER A 10 -57.08 3.07 8.04
CA SER A 10 -57.46 2.16 9.12
C SER A 10 -56.29 1.17 9.27
N ALA A 11 -55.97 0.47 10.36
CA ALA A 11 -56.35 0.41 11.77
C ALA A 11 -55.47 -0.72 12.32
N PHE A 12 -54.71 -0.53 13.40
CA PHE A 12 -54.17 -1.66 14.18
C PHE A 12 -54.20 -1.35 15.67
N GLN A 13 -55.10 -2.06 16.35
CA GLN A 13 -55.23 -2.13 17.80
C GLN A 13 -54.36 -3.27 18.37
N ASN A 14 -53.92 -3.02 19.60
CA ASN A 14 -53.23 -3.89 20.55
C ASN A 14 -53.67 -5.35 20.60
N LYS A 15 -52.69 -6.24 20.80
CA LYS A 15 -52.86 -7.44 21.65
C LYS A 15 -51.54 -7.83 22.32
N ALA A 16 -51.58 -7.87 23.65
CA ALA A 16 -50.53 -8.36 24.55
C ALA A 16 -50.69 -9.86 24.82
N ALA A 17 -49.56 -10.55 25.04
CA ALA A 17 -49.30 -11.85 25.72
C ALA A 17 -48.03 -12.45 25.11
N ARG A 18 -47.08 -13.12 25.78
CA ARG A 18 -46.93 -13.71 27.12
C ARG A 18 -45.42 -13.97 27.26
N ILE A 19 -44.83 -13.69 28.42
CA ILE A 19 -43.46 -14.10 28.76
C ILE A 19 -43.56 -15.35 29.64
N GLU A 20 -42.96 -16.45 29.21
CA GLU A 20 -42.74 -17.63 30.05
C GLU A 20 -41.31 -17.62 30.61
N LYS A 21 -41.24 -17.95 31.91
CA LYS A 21 -40.05 -18.11 32.74
C LYS A 21 -39.54 -19.55 32.66
N ASN A 22 -38.22 -19.69 32.63
CA ASN A 22 -37.43 -20.73 33.30
C ASN A 22 -36.02 -20.11 33.44
N GLY A 23 -35.32 -20.08 34.56
CA GLY A 23 -35.40 -20.79 35.82
C GLY A 23 -33.96 -21.11 36.23
N SER A 24 -33.36 -20.30 37.10
CA SER A 24 -32.11 -20.64 37.79
C SER A 24 -32.00 -19.86 39.10
N GLN A 25 -32.03 -20.60 40.21
CA GLN A 25 -31.83 -20.09 41.57
C GLN A 25 -30.34 -19.85 41.88
N PRO A 26 -30.03 -19.01 42.90
CA PRO A 26 -28.68 -18.55 43.21
C PRO A 26 -28.04 -19.34 44.36
N LEU A 27 -26.71 -19.36 44.44
CA LEU A 27 -26.01 -19.57 45.71
C LEU A 27 -24.73 -18.73 45.80
N SER A 28 -24.69 -17.97 46.88
CA SER A 28 -23.61 -17.21 47.49
C SER A 28 -22.43 -18.09 47.94
N THR A 29 -21.21 -17.56 47.90
CA THR A 29 -20.23 -17.55 49.03
C THR A 29 -18.88 -16.92 48.60
N GLU A 30 -18.52 -15.81 49.23
CA GLU A 30 -17.14 -15.51 49.70
C GLU A 30 -17.09 -15.91 51.21
N PRO A 31 -15.94 -15.99 51.93
CA PRO A 31 -14.63 -15.34 51.69
C PRO A 31 -13.37 -16.20 52.03
N GLU A 32 -12.15 -15.70 51.76
CA GLU A 32 -11.15 -15.37 52.82
C GLU A 32 -9.79 -14.90 52.27
N LEU A 33 -9.28 -13.85 52.95
CA LEU A 33 -7.95 -13.26 52.84
C LEU A 33 -6.89 -14.11 53.56
N ILE A 34 -5.66 -14.13 53.03
CA ILE A 34 -4.44 -14.14 53.86
C ILE A 34 -3.46 -13.09 53.32
N THR A 35 -2.89 -12.33 54.24
CA THR A 35 -2.05 -11.14 54.07
C THR A 35 -0.57 -11.41 54.36
N LYS A 36 0.29 -10.63 53.67
CA LYS A 36 1.61 -10.07 54.09
C LYS A 36 2.86 -10.95 54.26
N ALA A 37 3.91 -10.56 53.50
CA ALA A 37 5.29 -10.26 53.97
C ALA A 37 6.02 -9.48 52.83
N VAL A 38 6.21 -8.16 52.89
CA VAL A 38 7.32 -7.34 53.45
C VAL A 38 8.71 -7.58 52.84
N ASN A 39 9.17 -6.52 52.15
CA ASN A 39 10.50 -6.06 51.70
C ASN A 39 11.79 -6.57 52.38
N THR A 40 12.85 -6.76 51.56
CA THR A 40 14.27 -6.38 51.77
C THR A 40 14.98 -6.39 50.38
N SER A 41 15.37 -5.25 49.78
CA SER A 41 16.67 -4.54 49.81
C SER A 41 17.88 -5.19 49.07
N GLU A 42 18.14 -4.72 47.84
CA GLU A 42 19.45 -4.44 47.16
C GLU A 42 20.53 -5.56 46.96
N PRO A 43 21.63 -5.33 46.19
CA PRO A 43 21.73 -5.46 44.73
C PRO A 43 22.82 -6.48 44.31
N THR A 44 22.85 -6.95 43.05
CA THR A 44 24.02 -7.71 42.55
C THR A 44 24.40 -7.30 41.13
N THR A 45 25.44 -6.48 41.10
CA THR A 45 26.35 -6.25 39.97
C THR A 45 27.26 -7.46 39.77
N GLU A 46 27.74 -7.62 38.54
CA GLU A 46 28.87 -8.45 38.08
C GLU A 46 28.71 -9.98 38.09
N ARG A 47 28.60 -10.55 36.87
CA ARG A 47 29.39 -11.72 36.48
C ARG A 47 29.64 -11.75 34.96
N PHE A 48 30.91 -11.53 34.62
CA PHE A 48 31.68 -11.98 33.46
C PHE A 48 31.43 -11.37 32.06
N ALA A 49 32.24 -10.35 31.79
CA ALA A 49 32.86 -10.09 30.50
C ALA A 49 33.87 -11.19 30.14
N ASN A 50 33.89 -11.58 28.86
CA ASN A 50 35.08 -11.74 27.99
C ASN A 50 34.78 -12.75 26.87
N LEU A 51 34.85 -12.28 25.62
CA LEU A 51 35.57 -12.95 24.53
C LEU A 51 35.84 -11.93 23.41
N GLN A 52 37.13 -11.67 23.22
CA GLN A 52 37.73 -10.75 22.27
C GLN A 52 37.62 -11.31 20.83
N PHE A 53 37.37 -10.44 19.86
CA PHE A 53 37.59 -10.72 18.43
C PHE A 53 38.98 -10.19 18.04
N GLY A 54 39.82 -11.06 17.47
CA GLY A 54 41.07 -10.68 16.80
C GLY A 54 40.88 -10.55 15.28
N PRO A 55 41.65 -9.70 14.58
CA PRO A 55 41.65 -9.56 13.13
C PRO A 55 42.69 -10.49 12.46
N ASP A 56 42.75 -10.41 11.12
CA ASP A 56 43.63 -11.12 10.16
C ASP A 56 42.98 -12.42 9.62
N VAL A 57 42.82 -12.62 8.30
CA VAL A 57 43.92 -12.86 7.34
C VAL A 57 43.61 -12.38 5.91
N ASP A 58 44.72 -12.04 5.27
CA ASP A 58 45.08 -11.52 3.95
C ASP A 58 44.38 -11.99 2.65
N VAL A 59 44.43 -11.01 1.75
CA VAL A 59 44.25 -11.01 0.29
C VAL A 59 45.38 -11.77 -0.41
N LEU A 60 45.06 -12.67 -1.34
CA LEU A 60 46.01 -13.23 -2.31
C LEU A 60 45.46 -13.14 -3.74
N ASN A 61 46.20 -12.41 -4.58
CA ASN A 61 46.08 -12.36 -6.04
C ASN A 61 46.60 -13.67 -6.69
N PRO A 62 46.20 -13.97 -7.94
CA PRO A 62 46.52 -15.23 -8.62
C PRO A 62 47.89 -15.18 -9.31
N PRO A 63 48.56 -16.33 -9.55
CA PRO A 63 49.68 -16.42 -10.48
C PRO A 63 49.31 -17.04 -11.83
N ASP A 64 50.02 -16.54 -12.84
CA ASP A 64 49.98 -16.85 -14.27
C ASP A 64 50.50 -18.26 -14.67
N ALA A 65 50.21 -18.57 -15.94
CA ALA A 65 50.46 -19.80 -16.67
C ALA A 65 51.92 -20.24 -16.86
N GLN A 66 52.16 -21.57 -16.87
CA GLN A 66 53.20 -22.23 -17.68
C GLN A 66 52.99 -23.76 -17.83
N GLU A 67 52.88 -24.18 -19.10
CA GLU A 67 53.29 -25.41 -19.83
C GLU A 67 53.10 -26.88 -19.33
N ALA A 68 52.79 -27.73 -20.32
CA ALA A 68 52.35 -29.15 -20.32
C ALA A 68 53.48 -30.19 -20.09
N ALA A 69 53.28 -31.48 -19.77
CA ALA A 69 52.57 -32.60 -20.45
C ALA A 69 52.76 -33.93 -19.65
N PRO A 70 52.33 -35.17 -20.07
CA PRO A 70 51.18 -35.63 -20.85
C PRO A 70 50.35 -36.79 -20.18
N LEU A 71 49.12 -36.95 -20.67
CA LEU A 71 48.34 -38.19 -20.91
C LEU A 71 48.37 -39.34 -19.86
N ARG A 72 47.26 -39.47 -19.12
CA ARG A 72 46.64 -40.78 -18.84
C ARG A 72 45.17 -40.77 -19.22
N ASP A 73 44.87 -41.71 -20.11
CA ASP A 73 43.61 -42.02 -20.75
C ASP A 73 42.53 -42.35 -19.71
N ASN A 74 41.43 -41.59 -19.68
CA ASN A 74 40.26 -41.89 -18.85
C ASN A 74 38.99 -41.81 -19.71
N ARG A 75 38.85 -42.82 -20.57
CA ARG A 75 37.75 -43.09 -21.51
C ARG A 75 36.41 -43.45 -20.85
N ALA A 76 36.13 -43.04 -19.61
CA ALA A 76 34.98 -43.55 -18.85
C ALA A 76 33.91 -42.51 -18.44
N LEU A 77 33.94 -41.27 -18.94
CA LEU A 77 32.98 -40.21 -18.53
C LEU A 77 32.30 -39.44 -19.68
N ARG A 78 32.29 -39.97 -20.91
CA ARG A 78 31.57 -39.36 -22.06
C ARG A 78 30.50 -40.26 -22.66
N ALA A 79 29.56 -40.74 -21.84
CA ALA A 79 28.44 -41.56 -22.31
C ALA A 79 27.05 -41.06 -21.85
N HIS A 80 26.88 -39.75 -21.63
CA HIS A 80 25.54 -39.17 -21.38
C HIS A 80 25.23 -37.89 -22.18
N GLY A 81 26.02 -37.56 -23.21
CA GLY A 81 25.85 -36.32 -24.01
C GLY A 81 25.55 -36.52 -25.50
N LEU A 82 25.28 -37.75 -25.95
CA LEU A 82 25.09 -38.06 -27.37
C LEU A 82 23.77 -38.79 -27.52
N PHE A 83 22.64 -38.06 -27.64
CA PHE A 83 21.38 -38.46 -28.31
C PHE A 83 20.29 -37.39 -28.06
N PHE A 84 20.61 -36.11 -28.32
CA PHE A 84 19.61 -35.05 -28.46
C PHE A 84 19.99 -34.18 -29.66
N THR A 85 19.86 -34.74 -30.86
CA THR A 85 19.72 -33.96 -32.09
C THR A 85 18.24 -33.89 -32.41
N PRO A 86 17.58 -32.73 -32.29
CA PRO A 86 16.20 -32.60 -32.72
C PRO A 86 16.17 -32.72 -34.25
N GLU A 87 15.42 -33.70 -34.77
CA GLU A 87 15.20 -33.91 -36.21
C GLU A 87 14.06 -33.07 -36.79
N THR A 88 13.65 -32.01 -36.09
CA THR A 88 12.60 -31.11 -36.54
C THR A 88 13.07 -29.66 -36.45
N GLU A 89 12.73 -28.85 -37.46
CA GLU A 89 12.66 -27.39 -37.27
C GLU A 89 11.90 -27.16 -35.97
N GLY A 90 12.54 -26.50 -34.99
CA GLY A 90 11.97 -26.35 -33.66
C GLY A 90 10.53 -25.85 -33.75
N LYS A 91 9.60 -26.54 -33.08
CA LYS A 91 8.19 -26.17 -33.09
C LYS A 91 8.04 -24.74 -32.54
N ASP A 92 7.01 -24.04 -32.99
CA ASP A 92 6.63 -22.77 -32.40
C ASP A 92 6.16 -22.97 -30.95
N PHE A 93 6.50 -22.04 -30.07
CA PHE A 93 6.17 -22.13 -28.64
C PHE A 93 4.66 -22.26 -28.41
N SER A 94 3.83 -21.52 -29.15
CA SER A 94 2.36 -21.55 -28.99
C SER A 94 1.77 -22.92 -29.33
N SER A 95 2.30 -23.59 -30.35
CA SER A 95 1.90 -24.96 -30.71
C SER A 95 2.26 -25.96 -29.62
N VAL A 96 3.47 -25.84 -29.05
CA VAL A 96 3.90 -26.71 -27.96
C VAL A 96 3.06 -26.45 -26.70
N LEU A 97 2.77 -25.18 -26.40
CA LEU A 97 1.90 -24.80 -25.29
C LEU A 97 0.51 -25.46 -25.39
N ALA A 98 -0.11 -25.43 -26.56
CA ALA A 98 -1.41 -26.05 -26.79
C ALA A 98 -1.37 -27.58 -26.59
N GLU A 99 -0.32 -28.25 -27.09
CA GLU A 99 -0.12 -29.69 -26.92
C GLU A 99 0.06 -30.06 -25.44
N VAL A 100 0.91 -29.32 -24.71
CA VAL A 100 1.13 -29.56 -23.28
C VAL A 100 -0.13 -29.25 -22.46
N GLN A 101 -0.86 -28.18 -22.78
CA GLN A 101 -2.13 -27.86 -22.12
C GLN A 101 -3.16 -28.98 -22.26
N ALA A 102 -3.30 -29.54 -23.47
CA ALA A 102 -4.20 -30.67 -23.71
C ALA A 102 -3.76 -31.89 -22.89
N TYR A 103 -2.47 -32.24 -22.91
CA TYR A 103 -1.92 -33.37 -22.17
C TYR A 103 -2.14 -33.25 -20.65
N ILE A 104 -1.79 -32.11 -20.07
CA ILE A 104 -1.94 -31.86 -18.63
C ILE A 104 -3.42 -31.82 -18.22
N SER A 105 -4.30 -31.24 -19.06
CA SER A 105 -5.74 -31.22 -18.77
C SER A 105 -6.37 -32.61 -18.80
N GLU A 106 -5.91 -33.48 -19.69
CA GLU A 106 -6.40 -34.85 -19.82
C GLU A 106 -5.90 -35.76 -18.69
N HIS A 107 -4.63 -35.63 -18.30
CA HIS A 107 -3.98 -36.60 -17.40
C HIS A 107 -3.82 -36.10 -15.95
N TYR A 108 -3.85 -34.79 -15.72
CA TYR A 108 -3.39 -34.16 -14.47
C TYR A 108 -4.23 -32.95 -14.04
N SER A 109 -5.53 -32.92 -14.39
CA SER A 109 -6.43 -31.79 -14.13
C SER A 109 -6.51 -31.32 -12.66
N THR A 110 -6.30 -32.23 -11.70
CA THR A 110 -6.29 -31.93 -10.26
C THR A 110 -5.05 -31.14 -9.79
N LEU A 111 -3.95 -31.20 -10.54
CA LEU A 111 -2.71 -30.48 -10.21
C LEU A 111 -2.71 -29.03 -10.71
N LEU A 112 -3.61 -28.67 -11.63
CA LEU A 112 -3.82 -27.28 -12.05
C LEU A 112 -4.52 -26.44 -10.97
N THR A 113 -5.25 -27.09 -10.07
CA THR A 113 -5.99 -26.46 -8.97
C THR A 113 -5.31 -26.59 -7.60
N ALA A 114 -4.45 -27.58 -7.41
CA ALA A 114 -3.64 -27.73 -6.21
C ALA A 114 -2.44 -26.76 -6.25
N GLY A 115 -2.54 -25.61 -5.59
CA GLY A 115 -1.40 -24.69 -5.43
C GLY A 115 -0.30 -25.24 -4.49
N GLY A 116 0.92 -24.69 -4.57
CA GLY A 116 2.04 -25.00 -3.66
C GLY A 116 3.36 -25.34 -4.37
N GLU A 117 4.48 -25.32 -3.63
CA GLU A 117 5.82 -25.66 -4.18
C GLU A 117 5.88 -27.11 -4.69
N ASP A 118 5.24 -28.05 -3.98
CA ASP A 118 5.20 -29.46 -4.38
C ASP A 118 4.44 -29.67 -5.70
N ALA A 119 3.32 -28.97 -5.88
CA ALA A 119 2.54 -29.03 -7.12
C ALA A 119 3.29 -28.40 -8.30
N LYS A 120 4.01 -27.29 -8.08
CA LYS A 120 4.90 -26.67 -9.08
C LYS A 120 5.99 -27.62 -9.55
N ALA A 121 6.70 -28.26 -8.60
CA ALA A 121 7.76 -29.21 -8.92
C ALA A 121 7.22 -30.43 -9.69
N GLN A 122 6.06 -30.96 -9.29
CA GLN A 122 5.41 -32.06 -9.99
C GLN A 122 4.95 -31.68 -11.41
N MET A 123 4.31 -30.53 -11.58
CA MET A 123 3.85 -30.06 -12.88
C MET A 123 5.01 -29.90 -13.86
N LYS A 124 6.10 -29.25 -13.43
CA LYS A 124 7.32 -29.11 -14.25
C LYS A 124 7.90 -30.47 -14.67
N ARG A 125 7.90 -31.47 -13.78
CA ARG A 125 8.34 -32.83 -14.10
C ARG A 125 7.46 -33.48 -15.17
N TYR A 126 6.14 -33.32 -15.11
CA TYR A 126 5.24 -33.86 -16.14
C TYR A 126 5.41 -33.17 -17.49
N ILE A 127 5.57 -31.85 -17.49
CA ILE A 127 5.88 -31.09 -18.71
C ILE A 127 7.20 -31.58 -19.31
N GLN A 128 8.26 -31.70 -18.50
CA GLN A 128 9.56 -32.23 -18.98
C GLN A 128 9.45 -33.63 -19.55
N LYS A 129 8.71 -34.52 -18.86
CA LYS A 129 8.47 -35.88 -19.34
C LYS A 129 7.76 -35.88 -20.69
N PHE A 130 6.68 -35.10 -20.84
CA PHE A 130 5.95 -34.98 -22.10
C PHE A 130 6.86 -34.49 -23.24
N LEU A 131 7.68 -33.46 -23.00
CA LEU A 131 8.62 -32.94 -23.98
C LEU A 131 9.66 -33.99 -24.41
N GLN A 132 10.15 -34.79 -23.46
CA GLN A 132 11.12 -35.87 -23.72
C GLN A 132 10.49 -37.02 -24.51
N ASP A 133 9.34 -37.52 -24.05
CA ASP A 133 8.63 -38.66 -24.64
C ASP A 133 8.21 -38.36 -26.10
N ASN A 134 7.82 -37.11 -26.38
CA ASN A 134 7.42 -36.66 -27.71
C ASN A 134 8.56 -36.02 -28.53
N ARG A 135 9.79 -35.97 -27.99
CA ARG A 135 10.98 -35.36 -28.62
C ARG A 135 10.74 -33.93 -29.13
N ILE A 136 10.01 -33.13 -28.35
CA ILE A 136 9.66 -31.76 -28.71
C ILE A 136 10.80 -30.80 -28.34
N SER A 137 11.14 -29.90 -29.25
CA SER A 137 12.07 -28.80 -29.00
C SER A 137 11.56 -27.50 -29.61
N VAL A 138 11.90 -26.38 -28.98
CA VAL A 138 11.62 -25.01 -29.46
C VAL A 138 12.96 -24.32 -29.69
N ASN A 139 13.10 -23.64 -30.82
CA ASN A 139 14.36 -22.99 -31.20
C ASN A 139 14.82 -22.00 -30.12
N GLY A 140 16.09 -22.08 -29.71
CA GLY A 140 16.68 -21.21 -28.70
C GLY A 140 16.35 -21.54 -27.24
N MET A 141 15.57 -22.61 -26.97
CA MET A 141 15.22 -23.03 -25.61
C MET A 141 15.75 -24.43 -25.29
N SER A 142 16.52 -24.55 -24.20
CA SER A 142 16.82 -25.87 -23.60
C SER A 142 15.55 -26.49 -23.01
N GLY A 143 15.45 -27.83 -22.96
CA GLY A 143 14.25 -28.51 -22.41
C GLY A 143 13.84 -28.07 -20.99
N GLY A 144 14.80 -27.74 -20.12
CA GLY A 144 14.51 -27.19 -18.79
C GLY A 144 13.86 -25.81 -18.85
N ARG A 145 14.45 -24.86 -19.59
CA ARG A 145 13.88 -23.52 -19.83
C ARG A 145 12.53 -23.57 -20.53
N LEU A 146 12.34 -24.49 -21.47
CA LEU A 146 11.06 -24.68 -22.15
C LEU A 146 9.98 -25.14 -21.16
N ALA A 147 10.29 -26.12 -20.31
CA ALA A 147 9.35 -26.58 -19.29
C ALA A 147 9.00 -25.48 -18.26
N ASP A 148 9.97 -24.65 -17.88
CA ASP A 148 9.73 -23.50 -17.01
C ASP A 148 8.80 -22.48 -17.67
N ALA A 149 9.06 -22.12 -18.94
CA ALA A 149 8.24 -21.17 -19.69
C ALA A 149 6.81 -21.70 -19.90
N LEU A 150 6.65 -22.98 -20.27
CA LEU A 150 5.34 -23.62 -20.41
C LEU A 150 4.58 -23.66 -19.08
N TYR A 151 5.26 -23.97 -17.97
CA TYR A 151 4.65 -23.92 -16.65
C TYR A 151 4.16 -22.50 -16.31
N THR A 152 5.01 -21.49 -16.50
CA THR A 152 4.65 -20.09 -16.24
C THR A 152 3.46 -19.63 -17.08
N GLU A 153 3.38 -20.07 -18.34
CA GLU A 153 2.27 -19.75 -19.24
C GLU A 153 0.97 -20.49 -18.89
N MET A 154 1.07 -21.72 -18.36
CA MET A 154 -0.08 -22.54 -18.00
C MET A 154 -0.64 -22.26 -16.60
N ALA A 155 0.24 -22.05 -15.62
CA ALA A 155 -0.12 -22.02 -14.20
C ALA A 155 0.09 -20.65 -13.53
N GLU A 156 0.95 -19.78 -14.09
CA GLU A 156 1.21 -18.44 -13.55
C GLU A 156 0.54 -17.37 -14.45
N PHE A 157 1.16 -16.21 -14.60
CA PHE A 157 0.61 -15.06 -15.33
C PHE A 157 1.30 -14.86 -16.68
N GLY A 158 1.87 -15.93 -17.23
CA GLY A 158 2.69 -15.86 -18.45
C GLY A 158 3.87 -14.90 -18.27
N PHE A 159 4.20 -14.16 -19.32
CA PHE A 159 5.28 -13.17 -19.29
C PHE A 159 5.07 -12.04 -18.27
N LEU A 160 3.83 -11.81 -17.79
CA LEU A 160 3.57 -10.79 -16.77
C LEU A 160 4.12 -11.16 -15.40
N THR A 161 4.34 -12.44 -15.12
CA THR A 161 4.80 -12.94 -13.82
C THR A 161 6.06 -12.21 -13.33
N LYS A 162 7.05 -12.00 -14.22
CA LYS A 162 8.30 -11.31 -13.88
C LYS A 162 8.12 -9.83 -13.54
N TYR A 163 7.08 -9.19 -14.08
CA TYR A 163 6.77 -7.78 -13.80
C TYR A 163 5.91 -7.65 -12.55
N ILE A 164 4.91 -8.52 -12.39
CA ILE A 164 3.99 -8.54 -11.23
C ILE A 164 4.76 -8.78 -9.92
N PHE A 165 5.81 -9.61 -9.94
CA PHE A 165 6.66 -9.88 -8.79
C PHE A 165 8.04 -9.21 -8.89
N GLY A 166 8.21 -8.30 -9.85
CA GLY A 166 9.47 -7.59 -10.09
C GLY A 166 9.73 -6.49 -9.06
N THR A 167 10.99 -6.25 -8.74
CA THR A 167 11.40 -5.14 -7.86
C THR A 167 11.34 -3.81 -8.61
N GLY A 168 10.78 -2.77 -7.98
CA GLY A 168 10.73 -1.43 -8.56
C GLY A 168 9.66 -1.23 -9.62
N ILE A 169 8.70 -2.15 -9.73
CA ILE A 169 7.51 -2.01 -10.59
C ILE A 169 6.38 -1.39 -9.76
N GLU A 170 5.76 -0.33 -10.27
CA GLU A 170 4.63 0.34 -9.63
C GLU A 170 3.30 0.03 -10.33
N GLU A 171 3.32 -0.01 -11.67
CA GLU A 171 2.11 -0.18 -12.48
C GLU A 171 2.41 -0.95 -13.77
N ILE A 172 1.47 -1.79 -14.19
CA ILE A 172 1.50 -2.51 -15.47
C ILE A 172 0.17 -2.22 -16.15
N ASP A 173 0.23 -1.46 -17.24
CA ASP A 173 -0.93 -1.11 -18.03
C ASP A 173 -0.97 -1.94 -19.31
N ILE A 174 -2.10 -2.63 -19.50
CA ILE A 174 -2.41 -3.46 -20.65
C ILE A 174 -3.50 -2.71 -21.41
N ASN A 175 -3.11 -1.97 -22.45
CA ASN A 175 -4.06 -1.22 -23.27
C ASN A 175 -4.70 -2.11 -24.34
N SER A 176 -4.00 -3.16 -24.76
CA SER A 176 -4.52 -4.22 -25.62
C SER A 176 -3.67 -5.49 -25.48
N TRP A 177 -4.09 -6.58 -26.13
CA TRP A 177 -3.30 -7.82 -26.19
C TRP A 177 -1.87 -7.62 -26.75
N ARG A 178 -1.61 -6.53 -27.48
CA ARG A 178 -0.32 -6.21 -28.12
C ARG A 178 0.32 -4.91 -27.65
N ASP A 179 -0.30 -4.21 -26.70
CA ASP A 179 0.20 -2.95 -26.15
C ASP A 179 0.20 -3.00 -24.62
N ILE A 180 1.40 -3.25 -24.07
CA ILE A 180 1.64 -3.35 -22.64
C ILE A 180 2.76 -2.38 -22.28
N GLU A 181 2.55 -1.60 -21.24
CA GLU A 181 3.56 -0.70 -20.68
C GLU A 181 3.71 -0.88 -19.18
N VAL A 182 4.92 -0.59 -18.70
CA VAL A 182 5.31 -0.80 -17.31
C VAL A 182 5.87 0.50 -16.77
N GLN A 183 5.33 0.93 -15.62
CA GLN A 183 5.84 2.05 -14.86
C GLN A 183 6.73 1.56 -13.72
N TYR A 184 7.94 2.13 -13.66
CA TYR A 184 8.94 1.85 -12.64
C TYR A 184 8.92 2.91 -11.54
N SER A 185 9.42 2.55 -10.36
CA SER A 185 9.47 3.42 -9.17
C SER A 185 10.36 4.65 -9.32
N ASP A 186 11.23 4.68 -10.33
CA ASP A 186 12.03 5.86 -10.71
C ASP A 186 11.28 6.82 -11.65
N GLY A 187 10.01 6.51 -11.95
CA GLY A 187 9.15 7.33 -12.80
C GLY A 187 9.27 7.05 -14.29
N ARG A 188 10.12 6.09 -14.72
CA ARG A 188 10.20 5.67 -16.12
C ARG A 188 8.96 4.85 -16.50
N THR A 189 8.44 5.08 -17.70
CA THR A 189 7.43 4.25 -18.34
C THR A 189 8.04 3.61 -19.58
N VAL A 190 7.94 2.29 -19.70
CA VAL A 190 8.56 1.51 -20.78
C VAL A 190 7.50 0.65 -21.45
N LYS A 191 7.34 0.79 -22.77
CA LYS A 191 6.56 -0.16 -23.57
C LYS A 191 7.32 -1.47 -23.72
N LEU A 192 6.61 -2.58 -23.53
CA LEU A 192 7.17 -3.92 -23.64
C LEU A 192 7.22 -4.38 -25.10
N GLU A 193 8.23 -5.20 -25.42
CA GLU A 193 8.25 -5.94 -26.69
C GLU A 193 7.41 -7.21 -26.60
N GLU A 194 7.28 -7.79 -25.41
CA GLU A 194 6.42 -8.94 -25.17
C GLU A 194 4.94 -8.57 -25.27
N ARG A 195 4.16 -9.52 -25.79
CA ARG A 195 2.72 -9.39 -26.01
C ARG A 195 2.02 -10.72 -25.79
N PHE A 196 0.71 -10.65 -25.60
CA PHE A 196 -0.10 -11.85 -25.68
C PHE A 196 -0.14 -12.36 -27.13
N GLU A 197 -0.53 -13.62 -27.33
CA GLU A 197 -0.61 -14.22 -28.68
C GLU A 197 -1.86 -13.77 -29.45
N SER A 198 -2.95 -13.46 -28.73
CA SER A 198 -4.24 -13.06 -29.32
C SER A 198 -5.12 -12.32 -28.29
N PRO A 199 -6.19 -11.63 -28.73
CA PRO A 199 -7.20 -11.05 -27.83
C PRO A 199 -7.75 -12.07 -26.83
N GLN A 200 -8.07 -13.28 -27.29
CA GLN A 200 -8.61 -14.34 -26.44
C GLN A 200 -7.57 -14.87 -25.46
N HIS A 201 -6.30 -14.93 -25.86
CA HIS A 201 -5.20 -15.30 -24.96
C HIS A 201 -5.08 -14.33 -23.79
N ALA A 202 -5.11 -13.02 -24.07
CA ALA A 202 -5.06 -11.99 -23.04
C ALA A 202 -6.24 -12.12 -22.05
N VAL A 203 -7.46 -12.31 -22.55
CA VAL A 203 -8.65 -12.56 -21.71
C VAL A 203 -8.47 -13.79 -20.81
N ASN A 204 -7.91 -14.88 -21.34
CA ASN A 204 -7.71 -16.12 -20.59
C ASN A 204 -6.67 -15.95 -19.47
N VAL A 205 -5.55 -15.27 -19.74
CA VAL A 205 -4.52 -14.99 -18.73
C VAL A 205 -5.09 -14.10 -17.62
N ILE A 206 -5.79 -13.01 -17.97
CA ILE A 206 -6.40 -12.11 -16.98
C ILE A 206 -7.51 -12.82 -16.17
N ARG A 207 -8.34 -13.66 -16.81
CA ARG A 207 -9.34 -14.46 -16.09
C ARG A 207 -8.69 -15.39 -15.08
N ARG A 208 -7.58 -16.06 -15.44
CA ARG A 208 -6.83 -16.93 -14.53
C ARG A 208 -6.26 -16.14 -13.35
N MET A 209 -5.72 -14.94 -13.60
CA MET A 209 -5.25 -14.02 -12.55
C MET A 209 -6.37 -13.69 -11.54
N LEU A 210 -7.54 -13.29 -12.04
CA LEU A 210 -8.68 -12.92 -11.21
C LEU A 210 -9.24 -14.11 -10.41
N HIS A 211 -9.22 -15.31 -10.99
CA HIS A 211 -9.73 -16.52 -10.35
C HIS A 211 -8.97 -16.87 -9.06
N ILE A 212 -7.67 -16.59 -8.96
CA ILE A 212 -6.87 -16.79 -7.73
C ILE A 212 -7.47 -16.01 -6.54
N SER A 213 -8.08 -14.86 -6.82
CA SER A 213 -8.70 -14.00 -5.82
C SER A 213 -10.22 -14.14 -5.75
N GLY A 214 -10.78 -15.21 -6.34
CA GLY A 214 -12.21 -15.49 -6.33
C GLY A 214 -13.04 -14.51 -7.17
N MET A 215 -12.42 -13.71 -8.04
CA MET A 215 -13.11 -12.79 -8.93
C MET A 215 -13.43 -13.46 -10.26
N VAL A 216 -14.59 -13.12 -10.83
CA VAL A 216 -15.09 -13.69 -12.08
C VAL A 216 -15.06 -12.63 -13.19
N LEU A 217 -14.51 -12.99 -14.35
CA LEU A 217 -14.51 -12.16 -15.56
C LEU A 217 -15.14 -12.95 -16.72
N ASP A 218 -16.37 -12.59 -17.06
CA ASP A 218 -17.17 -13.24 -18.10
C ASP A 218 -18.10 -12.24 -18.82
N ASN A 219 -19.03 -12.74 -19.64
CA ASN A 219 -19.93 -11.85 -20.40
C ASN A 219 -21.01 -11.19 -19.53
N ALA A 220 -21.32 -11.75 -18.35
CA ALA A 220 -22.22 -11.13 -17.38
C ALA A 220 -21.49 -10.09 -16.52
N SER A 221 -20.20 -10.30 -16.25
CA SER A 221 -19.31 -9.41 -15.51
C SER A 221 -18.08 -9.04 -16.34
N PRO A 222 -18.21 -8.17 -17.36
CA PRO A 222 -17.10 -7.80 -18.24
C PRO A 222 -16.18 -6.71 -17.65
N ILE A 223 -16.53 -6.16 -16.49
CA ILE A 223 -15.78 -5.15 -15.74
C ILE A 223 -15.46 -5.73 -14.36
N VAL A 224 -14.19 -5.69 -13.97
CA VAL A 224 -13.75 -6.17 -12.65
C VAL A 224 -12.83 -5.12 -12.02
N LEU A 225 -13.10 -4.80 -10.77
CA LEU A 225 -12.25 -3.99 -9.91
C LEU A 225 -11.93 -4.81 -8.66
N GLY A 226 -10.66 -5.03 -8.37
CA GLY A 226 -10.29 -5.78 -7.17
C GLY A 226 -8.79 -5.93 -6.97
N HIS A 227 -8.39 -7.09 -6.42
CA HIS A 227 -7.04 -7.33 -5.93
C HIS A 227 -6.59 -8.76 -6.28
N LEU A 228 -5.37 -8.94 -6.77
CA LEU A 228 -4.78 -10.25 -7.06
C LEU A 228 -4.05 -10.86 -5.84
N SER A 229 -3.55 -9.98 -4.98
CA SER A 229 -2.88 -10.31 -3.72
C SER A 229 -2.98 -9.10 -2.79
N LYS A 230 -2.46 -9.20 -1.55
CA LYS A 230 -2.57 -8.12 -0.53
C LYS A 230 -2.17 -6.73 -1.02
N ASN A 231 -1.23 -6.66 -1.96
CA ASN A 231 -0.63 -5.43 -2.40
C ASN A 231 -0.74 -5.19 -3.91
N ILE A 232 -1.48 -6.03 -4.64
CA ILE A 232 -1.62 -5.92 -6.09
C ILE A 232 -3.08 -5.68 -6.42
N ARG A 233 -3.39 -4.46 -6.87
CA ARG A 233 -4.73 -4.08 -7.35
C ARG A 233 -4.83 -4.37 -8.83
N ILE A 234 -6.02 -4.69 -9.30
CA ILE A 234 -6.30 -4.86 -10.71
C ILE A 234 -7.63 -4.23 -11.08
N ALA A 235 -7.63 -3.46 -12.16
CA ALA A 235 -8.83 -3.02 -12.88
C ALA A 235 -8.82 -3.69 -14.25
N VAL A 236 -9.95 -4.27 -14.67
CA VAL A 236 -10.07 -5.00 -15.93
C VAL A 236 -11.36 -4.64 -16.63
N LEU A 237 -11.26 -4.42 -17.94
CA LEU A 237 -12.35 -4.31 -18.89
C LEU A 237 -12.11 -5.35 -19.99
N LYS A 238 -13.11 -6.17 -20.32
CA LYS A 238 -13.04 -7.05 -21.49
C LYS A 238 -14.17 -6.79 -22.48
N SER A 239 -14.03 -7.33 -23.69
CA SER A 239 -15.12 -7.33 -24.68
C SER A 239 -16.43 -7.86 -24.08
N PRO A 240 -17.59 -7.22 -24.36
CA PRO A 240 -17.81 -6.18 -25.38
C PRO A 240 -17.61 -4.73 -24.90
N ILE A 241 -17.05 -4.49 -23.71
CA ILE A 241 -16.83 -3.12 -23.20
C ILE A 241 -15.65 -2.44 -23.90
N VAL A 242 -14.67 -3.24 -24.33
CA VAL A 242 -13.60 -2.86 -25.25
C VAL A 242 -13.76 -3.63 -26.56
N ASP A 243 -13.16 -3.14 -27.64
CA ASP A 243 -13.27 -3.77 -28.96
C ASP A 243 -12.76 -5.22 -28.95
N GLU A 244 -13.38 -6.09 -29.77
CA GLU A 244 -13.06 -7.52 -29.81
C GLU A 244 -11.59 -7.79 -30.20
N ASP A 245 -11.00 -6.93 -31.02
CA ASP A 245 -9.60 -7.02 -31.47
C ASP A 245 -8.59 -6.47 -30.45
N VAL A 246 -9.06 -5.76 -29.42
CA VAL A 246 -8.30 -5.39 -28.21
C VAL A 246 -8.32 -6.55 -27.21
N GLY A 247 -9.48 -7.18 -27.02
CA GLY A 247 -9.71 -8.32 -26.14
C GLY A 247 -9.91 -7.92 -24.67
N VAL A 248 -8.87 -7.32 -24.07
CA VAL A 248 -8.87 -6.86 -22.68
C VAL A 248 -8.05 -5.58 -22.53
N ALA A 249 -8.54 -4.66 -21.71
CA ALA A 249 -7.77 -3.56 -21.15
C ALA A 249 -7.69 -3.77 -19.63
N ALA A 250 -6.49 -3.68 -19.06
CA ALA A 250 -6.29 -3.89 -17.63
C ALA A 250 -5.18 -2.99 -17.09
N SER A 251 -5.31 -2.57 -15.84
CA SER A 251 -4.27 -1.86 -15.11
C SER A 251 -4.00 -2.61 -13.81
N ILE A 252 -2.75 -3.02 -13.61
CA ILE A 252 -2.29 -3.76 -12.44
C ILE A 252 -1.37 -2.86 -11.65
N ARG A 253 -1.84 -2.40 -10.49
CA ARG A 253 -1.08 -1.52 -9.62
C ARG A 253 -0.47 -2.28 -8.45
N ILE A 254 0.84 -2.23 -8.34
CA ILE A 254 1.62 -2.88 -7.28
C ILE A 254 1.92 -1.84 -6.21
N VAL A 255 1.26 -2.00 -5.08
CA VAL A 255 1.49 -1.19 -3.89
C VAL A 255 2.70 -1.76 -3.17
N ASN A 256 3.84 -1.11 -3.31
CA ASN A 256 5.01 -1.44 -2.49
C ASN A 256 4.96 -0.64 -1.19
N PRO A 257 4.96 -1.29 -0.01
CA PRO A 257 5.04 -0.58 1.26
C PRO A 257 6.25 0.35 1.26
N GLN A 258 5.99 1.63 1.50
CA GLN A 258 7.01 2.67 1.39
C GLN A 258 8.00 2.56 2.56
N SER A 259 9.30 2.55 2.27
CA SER A 259 10.39 2.45 3.26
C SER A 259 11.33 3.65 3.30
N MET A 260 10.88 4.81 2.77
CA MET A 260 11.70 6.03 2.75
C MET A 260 12.10 6.44 4.17
N LYS A 261 13.41 6.66 4.36
CA LYS A 261 13.98 7.19 5.61
C LYS A 261 14.02 8.72 5.56
N LYS A 262 14.25 9.34 6.72
CA LYS A 262 14.33 10.81 6.85
C LYS A 262 15.38 11.37 5.88
N GLU A 263 16.54 10.73 5.80
CA GLU A 263 17.67 11.14 4.97
C GLU A 263 17.33 11.11 3.48
N ASP A 264 16.40 10.25 3.05
CA ASP A 264 15.97 10.16 1.65
C ASP A 264 15.11 11.36 1.25
N PHE A 265 14.26 11.87 2.15
CA PHE A 265 13.48 13.10 1.92
C PHE A 265 14.40 14.31 1.80
N VAL A 266 15.39 14.42 2.68
CA VAL A 266 16.36 15.54 2.68
C VAL A 266 17.26 15.47 1.44
N ARG A 267 17.85 14.31 1.16
CA ARG A 267 18.74 14.11 0.00
C ARG A 267 18.04 14.34 -1.33
N SER A 268 16.78 13.95 -1.46
CA SER A 268 15.98 14.19 -2.67
C SER A 268 15.48 15.64 -2.80
N GLY A 269 15.66 16.45 -1.76
CA GLY A 269 15.10 17.80 -1.65
C GLY A 269 13.59 17.81 -1.53
N THR A 270 12.95 16.71 -1.11
CA THR A 270 11.48 16.63 -0.95
C THR A 270 11.01 17.48 0.23
N ALA A 271 11.76 17.49 1.33
CA ALA A 271 11.50 18.29 2.53
C ALA A 271 12.82 18.48 3.29
N THR A 272 12.88 19.46 4.19
CA THR A 272 14.04 19.68 5.08
C THR A 272 13.88 18.94 6.41
N ASP A 273 14.97 18.71 7.15
CA ASP A 273 14.93 18.11 8.50
C ASP A 273 13.91 18.78 9.46
N PRO A 274 13.86 20.11 9.56
CA PRO A 274 12.93 20.83 10.46
C PRO A 274 11.46 20.63 10.09
N MET A 275 11.16 20.58 8.79
CA MET A 275 9.80 20.29 8.30
C MET A 275 9.37 18.89 8.75
N LEU A 276 10.25 17.91 8.57
CA LEU A 276 10.01 16.52 8.95
C LEU A 276 9.90 16.34 10.47
N ASP A 277 10.80 16.97 11.24
CA ASP A 277 10.77 16.95 12.70
C ASP A 277 9.50 17.61 13.25
N PHE A 278 9.08 18.74 12.67
CA PHE A 278 7.81 19.38 13.02
C PHE A 278 6.61 18.44 12.83
N LEU A 279 6.50 17.77 11.68
CA LEU A 279 5.39 16.84 11.42
C LEU A 279 5.41 15.62 12.36
N SER A 280 6.60 15.10 12.66
CA SER A 280 6.78 14.04 13.66
C SER A 280 6.26 14.48 15.03
N LEU A 281 6.64 15.68 15.47
CA LEU A 281 6.19 16.27 16.73
C LEU A 281 4.67 16.48 16.76
N CYS A 282 4.05 16.95 15.67
CA CYS A 282 2.60 17.11 15.60
C CYS A 282 1.88 15.79 15.93
N ILE A 283 2.18 14.71 15.22
CA ILE A 283 1.52 13.42 15.44
C ILE A 283 1.87 12.84 16.82
N ARG A 284 3.14 12.95 17.24
CA ARG A 284 3.56 12.50 18.58
C ARG A 284 2.80 13.20 19.70
N TYR A 285 2.47 14.48 19.55
CA TYR A 285 1.77 15.27 20.54
C TYR A 285 0.30 15.51 20.22
N GLY A 286 -0.35 14.59 19.50
CA GLY A 286 -1.82 14.59 19.41
C GLY A 286 -2.40 15.62 18.45
N ILE A 287 -1.59 16.21 17.57
CA ILE A 287 -2.04 17.18 16.56
C ILE A 287 -2.33 16.45 15.25
N SER A 288 -3.59 16.46 14.84
CA SER A 288 -4.03 15.90 13.56
C SER A 288 -3.41 16.64 12.37
N VAL A 289 -3.05 15.89 11.33
CA VAL A 289 -2.39 16.39 10.13
C VAL A 289 -3.11 15.84 8.90
N CYS A 290 -3.35 16.71 7.92
CA CYS A 290 -3.81 16.28 6.60
C CYS A 290 -2.74 16.48 5.54
N VAL A 291 -2.36 15.42 4.82
CA VAL A 291 -1.42 15.48 3.71
C VAL A 291 -2.19 15.52 2.39
N ALA A 292 -2.10 16.65 1.70
CA ALA A 292 -2.83 16.98 0.50
C ALA A 292 -1.95 16.93 -0.77
N GLY A 293 -2.57 16.72 -1.92
CA GLY A 293 -1.89 16.73 -3.21
C GLY A 293 -2.54 15.84 -4.29
N ALA A 294 -2.06 15.95 -5.52
CA ALA A 294 -2.53 15.12 -6.63
C ALA A 294 -2.17 13.63 -6.44
N THR A 295 -2.58 12.80 -7.39
CA THR A 295 -2.06 11.42 -7.50
C THR A 295 -0.54 11.47 -7.70
N SER A 296 0.16 10.48 -7.12
CA SER A 296 1.62 10.32 -7.27
C SER A 296 2.49 11.47 -6.71
N SER A 297 1.91 12.39 -5.93
CA SER A 297 2.66 13.51 -5.32
C SER A 297 3.45 13.15 -4.04
N GLY A 298 3.35 11.91 -3.56
CA GLY A 298 4.09 11.42 -2.39
C GLY A 298 3.35 11.52 -1.05
N LYS A 299 2.02 11.74 -1.05
CA LYS A 299 1.21 11.90 0.18
C LYS A 299 1.34 10.70 1.14
N THR A 300 1.06 9.49 0.66
CA THR A 300 1.15 8.27 1.46
C THR A 300 2.59 8.04 1.95
N THR A 301 3.59 8.38 1.14
CA THR A 301 5.01 8.25 1.51
C THR A 301 5.37 9.16 2.70
N VAL A 302 4.95 10.43 2.68
CA VAL A 302 5.12 11.35 3.82
C VAL A 302 4.35 10.85 5.04
N ALA A 303 3.08 10.48 4.87
CA ALA A 303 2.26 9.98 5.97
C ALA A 303 2.86 8.71 6.61
N GLY A 304 3.31 7.76 5.79
CA GLY A 304 3.95 6.53 6.23
C GLY A 304 5.24 6.80 7.00
N TRP A 305 6.09 7.70 6.51
CA TRP A 305 7.30 8.11 7.23
C TRP A 305 6.97 8.74 8.58
N VAL A 306 6.04 9.69 8.66
CA VAL A 306 5.66 10.33 9.94
C VAL A 306 5.20 9.27 10.94
N LEU A 307 4.42 8.26 10.52
CA LEU A 307 3.98 7.17 11.38
C LEU A 307 5.12 6.27 11.88
N THR A 308 6.23 6.19 11.16
CA THR A 308 7.44 5.48 11.62
C THR A 308 8.14 6.20 12.78
N THR A 309 7.84 7.48 13.02
CA THR A 309 8.40 8.26 14.13
C THR A 309 7.58 8.12 15.43
N VAL A 310 6.40 7.51 15.36
CA VAL A 310 5.51 7.33 16.51
C VAL A 310 6.17 6.42 17.54
N PRO A 311 6.20 6.82 18.83
CA PRO A 311 6.72 5.97 19.91
C PRO A 311 5.97 4.64 20.03
N ASP A 312 6.68 3.58 20.40
CA ASP A 312 6.13 2.21 20.45
C ASP A 312 4.99 2.04 21.48
N ASN A 313 4.91 2.94 22.48
CA ASN A 313 3.85 2.96 23.49
C ASN A 313 2.54 3.60 23.02
N LYS A 314 2.48 4.13 21.79
CA LYS A 314 1.25 4.67 21.20
C LYS A 314 0.59 3.65 20.29
N ARG A 315 -0.74 3.62 20.34
CA ARG A 315 -1.58 2.73 19.54
C ARG A 315 -2.02 3.40 18.24
N ILE A 316 -1.63 2.81 17.12
CA ILE A 316 -1.99 3.27 15.77
C ILE A 316 -3.09 2.36 15.21
N TYR A 317 -4.16 2.96 14.69
CA TYR A 317 -5.23 2.25 13.97
C TYR A 317 -5.31 2.74 12.53
N THR A 318 -4.96 1.91 11.55
CA THR A 318 -5.03 2.28 10.13
C THR A 318 -6.30 1.76 9.47
N ILE A 319 -6.87 2.59 8.61
CA ILE A 319 -8.04 2.32 7.77
C ILE A 319 -7.62 2.60 6.34
N GLU A 320 -7.53 1.56 5.52
CA GLU A 320 -7.08 1.69 4.12
C GLU A 320 -8.11 1.07 3.16
N ASN A 321 -8.21 1.64 1.96
CA ASN A 321 -9.27 1.27 1.02
C ASN A 321 -8.83 0.16 0.04
N GLY A 322 -9.30 -1.06 0.26
CA GLY A 322 -9.08 -2.25 -0.57
C GLY A 322 -7.68 -2.87 -0.46
N SER A 323 -6.62 -2.06 -0.39
CA SER A 323 -5.23 -2.52 -0.27
C SER A 323 -4.48 -1.81 0.84
N ARG A 324 -3.53 -2.52 1.45
CA ARG A 324 -2.60 -1.98 2.43
C ARG A 324 -1.42 -1.29 1.73
N GLU A 325 -1.25 0.00 1.99
CA GLU A 325 -0.10 0.81 1.57
C GLU A 325 0.90 1.01 2.72
N LEU A 326 0.43 0.97 3.98
CA LEU A 326 1.24 1.19 5.18
C LEU A 326 1.72 -0.12 5.82
N ALA A 327 3.02 -0.24 6.05
CA ALA A 327 3.63 -1.31 6.84
C ALA A 327 4.29 -0.73 8.08
N LEU A 328 3.58 -0.76 9.22
CA LEU A 328 3.99 -0.05 10.44
C LEU A 328 4.41 -0.97 11.58
N VAL A 329 4.15 -2.28 11.48
CA VAL A 329 4.54 -3.25 12.51
C VAL A 329 6.07 -3.31 12.59
N ARG A 330 6.60 -3.14 13.80
CA ARG A 330 8.03 -3.20 14.10
C ARG A 330 8.30 -4.45 14.90
N GLU A 331 9.30 -5.21 14.47
CA GLU A 331 9.75 -6.41 15.17
C GLU A 331 11.18 -6.23 15.66
N LYS A 332 11.43 -6.67 16.90
CA LYS A 332 12.76 -6.76 17.49
C LYS A 332 12.86 -8.11 18.20
N ASP A 333 13.93 -8.85 17.93
CA ASP A 333 14.18 -10.18 18.51
C ASP A 333 12.97 -11.14 18.37
N GLY A 334 12.32 -11.11 17.19
CA GLY A 334 11.15 -11.95 16.87
C GLY A 334 9.85 -11.56 17.59
N LYS A 335 9.79 -10.38 18.22
CA LYS A 335 8.61 -9.86 18.91
C LYS A 335 8.17 -8.53 18.33
N VAL A 336 6.87 -8.36 18.17
CA VAL A 336 6.27 -7.06 17.84
C VAL A 336 6.45 -6.10 19.01
N VAL A 337 7.10 -4.95 18.77
CA VAL A 337 7.42 -3.97 19.84
C VAL A 337 6.45 -2.81 19.91
N ASN A 338 5.73 -2.50 18.84
CA ASN A 338 4.78 -1.39 18.78
C ASN A 338 3.32 -1.86 18.67
N SER A 339 2.38 -0.97 19.00
CA SER A 339 0.95 -1.29 19.00
C SER A 339 0.26 -0.79 17.73
N VAL A 340 0.07 -1.66 16.74
CA VAL A 340 -0.58 -1.32 15.47
C VAL A 340 -1.76 -2.24 15.16
N ILE A 341 -2.89 -1.67 14.79
CA ILE A 341 -4.01 -2.37 14.16
C ILE A 341 -4.12 -1.88 12.71
N HIS A 342 -4.08 -2.81 11.77
CA HIS A 342 -4.30 -2.50 10.35
C HIS A 342 -5.65 -3.05 9.89
N THR A 343 -6.50 -2.18 9.36
CA THR A 343 -7.81 -2.55 8.81
C THR A 343 -7.94 -2.18 7.34
N LEU A 344 -8.77 -2.94 6.63
CA LEU A 344 -9.06 -2.74 5.22
C LEU A 344 -10.58 -2.71 5.03
N THR A 345 -11.03 -1.84 4.13
CA THR A 345 -12.42 -1.89 3.65
C THR A 345 -12.69 -3.22 2.95
N ARG A 346 -13.95 -3.62 2.93
CA ARG A 346 -14.43 -4.78 2.18
C ARG A 346 -15.61 -4.35 1.33
N ASP A 347 -15.42 -4.36 0.02
CA ASP A 347 -16.52 -4.10 -0.90
C ASP A 347 -17.43 -5.32 -1.06
N SER A 348 -18.70 -5.09 -1.36
CA SER A 348 -19.72 -6.13 -1.52
C SER A 348 -21.02 -5.55 -2.09
N ASP A 349 -21.62 -6.27 -3.04
CA ASP A 349 -22.96 -5.98 -3.57
C ASP A 349 -24.06 -6.12 -2.51
N ASN A 350 -23.82 -6.94 -1.48
CA ASN A 350 -24.68 -7.00 -0.31
C ASN A 350 -24.27 -5.92 0.69
N ASP A 351 -25.11 -4.88 0.84
CA ASP A 351 -24.91 -3.77 1.77
C ASP A 351 -24.60 -4.21 3.21
N ARG A 352 -25.16 -5.35 3.67
CA ARG A 352 -24.90 -5.86 5.03
C ARG A 352 -23.49 -6.43 5.21
N GLN A 353 -22.84 -6.78 4.11
CA GLN A 353 -21.50 -7.34 4.09
C GLN A 353 -20.45 -6.31 3.67
N ARG A 354 -20.86 -5.18 3.09
CA ARG A 354 -19.98 -4.06 2.78
C ARG A 354 -19.48 -3.42 4.08
N ILE A 355 -18.18 -3.20 4.15
CA ILE A 355 -17.49 -2.51 5.24
C ILE A 355 -16.71 -1.37 4.63
N ASP A 356 -17.20 -0.14 4.77
CA ASP A 356 -16.54 1.06 4.25
C ASP A 356 -15.63 1.73 5.31
N GLN A 357 -14.94 2.80 4.91
CA GLN A 357 -14.05 3.55 5.79
C GLN A 357 -14.82 4.20 6.96
N THR A 358 -16.07 4.61 6.74
CA THR A 358 -16.92 5.22 7.78
C THR A 358 -17.24 4.20 8.87
N ASN A 359 -17.58 2.96 8.48
CA ASN A 359 -17.79 1.87 9.43
C ASN A 359 -16.53 1.62 10.25
N LEU A 360 -15.37 1.47 9.60
CA LEU A 360 -14.11 1.19 10.28
C LEU A 360 -13.71 2.31 11.24
N LEU A 361 -14.01 3.56 10.91
CA LEU A 361 -13.71 4.69 11.77
C LEU A 361 -14.58 4.71 13.05
N ASP A 362 -15.88 4.42 12.92
CA ASP A 362 -16.77 4.28 14.08
C ASP A 362 -16.28 3.16 15.03
N TYR A 363 -15.84 2.05 14.47
CA TYR A 363 -15.22 0.98 15.24
C TYR A 363 -13.87 1.37 15.85
N ALA A 364 -13.04 2.14 15.13
CA ALA A 364 -11.69 2.52 15.56
C ALA A 364 -11.69 3.15 16.96
N LEU A 365 -12.67 4.00 17.27
CA LEU A 365 -12.79 4.66 18.58
C LEU A 365 -12.94 3.67 19.75
N ARG A 366 -13.41 2.43 19.50
CA ARG A 366 -13.53 1.37 20.52
C ARG A 366 -12.23 0.59 20.75
N PHE A 367 -11.20 0.81 19.93
CA PHE A 367 -9.90 0.16 20.06
C PHE A 367 -8.88 0.97 20.87
N ASN A 368 -9.33 2.06 21.52
CA ASN A 368 -8.50 2.99 22.29
C ASN A 368 -7.25 3.47 21.53
N PRO A 369 -7.39 4.01 20.30
CA PRO A 369 -6.25 4.48 19.54
C PRO A 369 -5.72 5.82 20.07
N ASP A 370 -4.40 5.98 20.10
CA ASP A 370 -3.76 7.30 20.23
C ASP A 370 -3.79 8.05 18.89
N ILE A 371 -3.67 7.29 17.79
CA ILE A 371 -3.60 7.82 16.42
C ILE A 371 -4.50 6.96 15.52
N ILE A 372 -5.40 7.61 14.80
CA ILE A 372 -6.15 7.01 13.71
C ILE A 372 -5.57 7.47 12.37
N VAL A 373 -5.41 6.55 11.44
CA VAL A 373 -4.92 6.85 10.09
C VAL A 373 -6.00 6.47 9.09
N VAL A 374 -6.54 7.46 8.40
CA VAL A 374 -7.43 7.25 7.25
C VAL A 374 -6.56 7.37 6.00
N GLY A 375 -6.30 6.24 5.33
CA GLY A 375 -5.34 6.17 4.24
C GLY A 375 -5.57 7.25 3.17
N GLU A 376 -6.83 7.44 2.74
CA GLU A 376 -7.22 8.55 1.90
C GLU A 376 -8.72 8.87 2.01
N MET A 377 -9.03 10.15 2.22
CA MET A 377 -10.41 10.64 2.18
C MET A 377 -10.83 11.00 0.76
N ARG A 378 -11.88 10.33 0.29
CA ARG A 378 -12.53 10.52 -1.02
C ARG A 378 -14.04 10.75 -0.90
N GLY A 379 -14.65 10.47 0.25
CA GLY A 379 -16.10 10.44 0.42
C GLY A 379 -16.60 10.75 1.82
N ALA A 380 -17.66 10.04 2.21
CA ALA A 380 -18.45 10.26 3.42
C ALA A 380 -17.64 10.15 4.72
N GLU A 381 -16.55 9.37 4.70
CA GLU A 381 -15.65 9.15 5.82
C GLU A 381 -14.97 10.44 6.29
N ALA A 382 -14.93 11.49 5.47
CA ALA A 382 -14.38 12.79 5.86
C ALA A 382 -15.14 13.40 7.06
N ASN A 383 -16.46 13.23 7.12
CA ASN A 383 -17.24 13.73 8.26
C ASN A 383 -16.91 12.97 9.55
N ALA A 384 -16.83 11.64 9.45
CA ALA A 384 -16.49 10.83 10.61
C ALA A 384 -15.05 11.12 11.08
N ALA A 385 -14.11 11.32 10.13
CA ALA A 385 -12.70 11.59 10.44
C ALA A 385 -12.50 12.92 11.17
N GLN A 386 -13.21 13.97 10.77
CA GLN A 386 -13.15 15.25 11.51
C GLN A 386 -13.79 15.14 12.90
N GLU A 387 -14.88 14.36 13.05
CA GLU A 387 -15.49 14.12 14.36
C GLU A 387 -14.51 13.40 15.28
N ALA A 388 -13.86 12.33 14.81
CA ALA A 388 -12.83 11.60 15.55
C ALA A 388 -11.65 12.49 15.95
N ALA A 389 -11.18 13.37 15.05
CA ALA A 389 -10.08 14.29 15.35
C ALA A 389 -10.41 15.29 16.47
N ARG A 390 -11.70 15.64 16.62
CA ARG A 390 -12.18 16.55 17.67
C ARG A 390 -12.43 15.88 19.01
N THR A 391 -12.40 14.55 19.11
CA THR A 391 -12.55 13.83 20.39
C THR A 391 -11.22 13.66 21.15
N GLY A 392 -10.13 14.24 20.65
CA GLY A 392 -8.81 14.20 21.30
C GLY A 392 -7.87 13.12 20.78
N VAL A 393 -8.30 12.34 19.77
CA VAL A 393 -7.45 11.38 19.06
C VAL A 393 -6.75 12.10 17.90
N ALA A 394 -5.45 11.88 17.71
CA ALA A 394 -4.78 12.41 16.51
C ALA A 394 -5.25 11.65 15.27
N VAL A 395 -5.68 12.39 14.24
CA VAL A 395 -6.04 11.81 12.96
C VAL A 395 -5.04 12.24 11.90
N LEU A 396 -4.39 11.27 11.28
CA LEU A 396 -3.57 11.47 10.09
C LEU A 396 -4.34 10.99 8.87
N THR A 397 -4.37 11.79 7.80
CA THR A 397 -5.08 11.40 6.59
C THR A 397 -4.43 11.98 5.34
N THR A 398 -4.73 11.39 4.19
CA THR A 398 -4.40 11.98 2.89
C THR A 398 -5.63 12.41 2.11
N ILE A 399 -5.49 13.42 1.26
CA ILE A 399 -6.59 13.92 0.43
C ILE A 399 -6.10 14.48 -0.90
N HIS A 400 -6.91 14.33 -1.94
CA HIS A 400 -6.68 15.00 -3.21
C HIS A 400 -7.15 16.45 -3.16
N SER A 401 -6.20 17.38 -3.34
CA SER A 401 -6.44 18.82 -3.36
C SER A 401 -5.30 19.53 -4.09
N ASN A 402 -5.50 20.80 -4.43
CA ASN A 402 -4.58 21.62 -5.24
C ASN A 402 -3.78 22.66 -4.42
N SER A 403 -4.08 22.82 -3.14
CA SER A 403 -3.33 23.67 -2.19
C SER A 403 -3.74 23.38 -0.75
N CYS A 404 -3.01 23.93 0.24
CA CYS A 404 -3.41 23.87 1.64
C CYS A 404 -4.80 24.49 1.88
N GLU A 405 -5.04 25.71 1.39
CA GLU A 405 -6.35 26.38 1.59
C GLU A 405 -7.50 25.63 0.89
N ALA A 406 -7.30 25.17 -0.34
CA ALA A 406 -8.32 24.41 -1.07
C ALA A 406 -8.70 23.09 -0.38
N THR A 407 -7.78 22.55 0.44
CA THR A 407 -7.99 21.30 1.18
C THR A 407 -9.14 21.41 2.18
N TYR A 408 -9.26 22.52 2.90
CA TYR A 408 -10.37 22.70 3.84
C TYR A 408 -11.72 22.75 3.12
N ARG A 409 -11.82 23.50 2.02
CA ARG A 409 -13.05 23.54 1.19
C ARG A 409 -13.38 22.16 0.60
N ARG A 410 -12.36 21.39 0.24
CA ARG A 410 -12.52 20.01 -0.22
C ARG A 410 -13.07 19.11 0.90
N MET A 411 -12.53 19.17 2.11
CA MET A 411 -13.06 18.43 3.25
C MET A 411 -14.53 18.80 3.53
N VAL A 412 -14.87 20.09 3.54
CA VAL A 412 -16.27 20.55 3.67
C VAL A 412 -17.17 19.88 2.63
N SER A 413 -16.75 19.90 1.37
CA SER A 413 -17.51 19.28 0.27
C SER A 413 -17.69 17.78 0.44
N LEU A 414 -16.70 17.09 1.02
CA LEU A 414 -16.78 15.66 1.32
C LEU A 414 -17.72 15.39 2.51
N CYS A 415 -17.64 16.18 3.58
CA CYS A 415 -18.51 16.05 4.75
C CYS A 415 -19.99 16.22 4.38
N LYS A 416 -20.31 17.13 3.46
CA LYS A 416 -21.68 17.35 2.94
C LYS A 416 -22.31 16.15 2.25
N ARG A 417 -21.53 15.11 1.92
CA ARG A 417 -22.08 13.85 1.40
C ARG A 417 -22.81 13.05 2.48
N THR A 418 -22.56 13.33 3.74
CA THR A 418 -23.10 12.61 4.90
C THR A 418 -24.09 13.45 5.69
N VAL A 419 -23.83 14.75 5.83
CA VAL A 419 -24.62 15.65 6.69
C VAL A 419 -25.10 16.89 5.94
N ASP A 420 -26.31 17.34 6.28
CA ASP A 420 -26.88 18.59 5.78
C ASP A 420 -26.61 19.73 6.78
N MET A 421 -25.41 20.32 6.67
CA MET A 421 -24.95 21.43 7.51
C MET A 421 -24.42 22.56 6.62
N SER A 422 -24.40 23.78 7.18
CA SER A 422 -23.85 24.92 6.46
C SER A 422 -22.35 24.76 6.20
N ASP A 423 -21.87 25.30 5.08
CA ASP A 423 -20.44 25.29 4.73
C ASP A 423 -19.60 25.97 5.81
N ALA A 424 -20.14 27.01 6.47
CA ALA A 424 -19.49 27.68 7.58
C ALA A 424 -19.31 26.75 8.78
N THR A 425 -20.38 26.06 9.22
CA THR A 425 -20.31 25.10 10.33
C THR A 425 -19.31 23.97 10.04
N LEU A 426 -19.34 23.42 8.82
CA LEU A 426 -18.39 22.38 8.44
C LEU A 426 -16.96 22.90 8.34
N MET A 427 -16.76 24.15 7.89
CA MET A 427 -15.45 24.79 7.87
C MET A 427 -14.88 24.89 9.30
N ASP A 428 -15.71 25.30 10.25
CA ASP A 428 -15.35 25.37 11.67
C ASP A 428 -14.90 23.99 12.17
N TYR A 429 -15.64 22.95 11.81
CA TYR A 429 -15.33 21.58 12.23
C TYR A 429 -14.03 21.05 11.64
N VAL A 430 -13.83 21.20 10.31
CA VAL A 430 -12.64 20.66 9.65
C VAL A 430 -11.37 21.43 10.01
N THR A 431 -11.47 22.74 10.27
CA THR A 431 -10.31 23.56 10.68
C THR A 431 -9.90 23.30 12.12
N GLU A 432 -10.85 23.05 13.01
CA GLU A 432 -10.57 22.59 14.39
C GLU A 432 -9.96 21.18 14.40
N ALA A 433 -10.51 20.30 13.57
CA ALA A 433 -10.06 18.91 13.43
C ALA A 433 -8.64 18.80 12.86
N TYR A 434 -8.30 19.58 11.83
CA TYR A 434 -7.02 19.53 11.11
C TYR A 434 -6.30 20.88 11.15
N PRO A 435 -5.63 21.21 12.27
CA PRO A 435 -4.90 22.47 12.39
C PRO A 435 -3.68 22.53 11.46
N ILE A 436 -3.14 21.40 11.00
CA ILE A 436 -1.99 21.33 10.11
C ILE A 436 -2.38 20.66 8.78
N VAL A 437 -2.10 21.35 7.67
CA VAL A 437 -2.21 20.80 6.32
C VAL A 437 -0.85 20.86 5.64
N VAL A 438 -0.45 19.76 5.02
CA VAL A 438 0.78 19.63 4.24
C VAL A 438 0.38 19.49 2.78
N PHE A 439 0.97 20.24 1.87
CA PHE A 439 0.70 20.12 0.44
C PHE A 439 1.93 19.59 -0.31
N CYS A 440 1.79 18.40 -0.90
CA CYS A 440 2.83 17.75 -1.71
C CYS A 440 2.49 17.80 -3.19
N LYS A 441 3.50 18.06 -4.04
CA LYS A 441 3.36 18.12 -5.50
C LYS A 441 4.47 17.35 -6.19
N GLN A 442 4.13 16.68 -7.30
CA GLN A 442 5.12 16.27 -8.29
C GLN A 442 5.28 17.39 -9.31
N LEU A 443 6.50 17.89 -9.47
CA LEU A 443 6.86 18.92 -10.44
C LEU A 443 7.04 18.32 -11.85
N GLU A 444 7.17 19.18 -12.86
CA GLU A 444 7.27 18.74 -14.27
C GLU A 444 8.55 17.94 -14.55
N ASN A 445 9.61 18.19 -13.79
CA ASN A 445 10.84 17.40 -13.79
C ASN A 445 10.71 16.06 -13.00
N LYS A 446 9.48 15.66 -12.67
CA LYS A 446 9.10 14.44 -11.91
C LYS A 446 9.57 14.39 -10.46
N GLN A 447 10.25 15.43 -9.97
CA GLN A 447 10.64 15.51 -8.57
C GLN A 447 9.43 15.79 -7.68
N ARG A 448 9.39 15.14 -6.52
CA ARG A 448 8.37 15.37 -5.50
C ARG A 448 8.88 16.45 -4.54
N ARG A 449 8.02 17.40 -4.17
CA ARG A 449 8.30 18.50 -3.24
C ARG A 449 7.16 18.69 -2.27
N MET A 450 7.49 18.93 -1.01
CA MET A 450 6.57 19.43 -0.01
C MET A 450 6.45 20.94 -0.19
N MET A 451 5.47 21.36 -0.99
CA MET A 451 5.31 22.74 -1.43
C MET A 451 4.95 23.69 -0.29
N GLU A 452 4.18 23.22 0.69
CA GLU A 452 3.70 24.05 1.78
C GLU A 452 3.35 23.21 3.01
N ILE A 453 3.68 23.71 4.20
CA ILE A 453 3.08 23.28 5.47
C ILE A 453 2.35 24.49 6.04
N GLN A 454 1.05 24.37 6.24
CA GLN A 454 0.19 25.46 6.70
C GLN A 454 -0.46 25.10 8.04
N GLU A 455 -0.43 26.06 8.95
CA GLU A 455 -1.22 26.06 10.18
C GLU A 455 -2.53 26.85 9.97
N CYS A 456 -3.65 26.32 10.44
CA CYS A 456 -4.89 27.08 10.60
C CYS A 456 -5.02 27.53 12.07
N GLU A 457 -4.72 28.81 12.32
CA GLU A 457 -4.91 29.45 13.62
C GLU A 457 -6.37 29.89 13.76
N ILE A 458 -7.05 29.43 14.82
CA ILE A 458 -8.38 29.92 15.21
C ILE A 458 -8.18 31.02 16.25
N LEU A 459 -8.62 32.23 15.92
CA LEU A 459 -8.51 33.41 16.78
C LEU A 459 -9.61 33.43 17.85
N PRO A 460 -9.45 34.21 18.94
CA PRO A 460 -10.45 34.28 20.02
C PRO A 460 -11.85 34.75 19.58
N ASP A 461 -11.95 35.49 18.47
CA ASP A 461 -13.21 35.93 17.87
C ASP A 461 -13.85 34.87 16.95
N GLY A 462 -13.23 33.69 16.84
CA GLY A 462 -13.65 32.60 15.96
C GLY A 462 -13.17 32.71 14.52
N THR A 463 -12.50 33.80 14.12
CA THR A 463 -11.96 33.93 12.77
C THR A 463 -10.75 33.03 12.55
N ARG A 464 -10.51 32.63 11.29
CA ARG A 464 -9.44 31.70 10.92
C ARG A 464 -8.34 32.44 10.18
N ARG A 465 -7.10 32.20 10.57
CA ARG A 465 -5.90 32.66 9.89
C ARG A 465 -5.12 31.48 9.36
N PHE A 466 -5.00 31.40 8.05
CA PHE A 466 -4.15 30.42 7.37
C PHE A 466 -2.71 30.94 7.35
N ARG A 467 -1.80 30.24 8.03
CA ARG A 467 -0.41 30.64 8.27
C ARG A 467 0.53 29.63 7.63
N PRO A 468 1.13 29.94 6.48
CA PRO A 468 2.20 29.11 5.93
C PRO A 468 3.39 29.11 6.88
N LEU A 469 3.77 27.94 7.40
CA LEU A 469 4.94 27.76 8.24
C LEU A 469 6.18 27.56 7.38
N PHE A 470 6.06 26.71 6.36
CA PHE A 470 7.10 26.40 5.40
C PHE A 470 6.54 26.47 3.98
N GLN A 471 7.35 26.95 3.02
CA GLN A 471 7.00 26.99 1.61
C GLN A 471 8.21 26.64 0.74
N TYR A 472 7.98 25.92 -0.36
CA TYR A 472 8.99 25.72 -1.40
C TYR A 472 8.94 26.89 -2.40
N VAL A 473 10.03 27.64 -2.49
CA VAL A 473 10.20 28.77 -3.39
C VAL A 473 10.94 28.29 -4.63
N ILE A 474 10.24 28.27 -5.77
CA ILE A 474 10.86 28.01 -7.07
C ILE A 474 11.61 29.28 -7.49
N THR A 475 12.92 29.18 -7.66
CA THR A 475 13.78 30.27 -8.12
C THR A 475 13.99 30.22 -9.62
N GLU A 476 13.93 29.03 -10.21
CA GLU A 476 14.07 28.84 -11.64
C GLU A 476 13.15 27.72 -12.14
N ASN A 477 12.53 27.94 -13.29
CA ASN A 477 11.82 26.92 -14.04
C ASN A 477 12.06 27.17 -15.54
N ARG A 478 12.89 26.34 -16.16
CA ARG A 478 13.19 26.41 -17.60
C ARG A 478 13.12 25.04 -18.25
N MET A 479 12.97 25.03 -19.56
CA MET A 479 13.07 23.83 -20.38
C MET A 479 14.39 23.87 -21.18
N GLU A 480 15.17 22.80 -21.09
CA GLU A 480 16.46 22.65 -21.77
C GLU A 480 16.52 21.23 -22.37
N ASP A 481 16.73 21.13 -23.68
CA ASP A 481 16.74 19.86 -24.43
C ASP A 481 15.53 18.94 -24.16
N GLY A 482 14.33 19.53 -24.06
CA GLY A 482 13.08 18.81 -23.79
C GLY A 482 12.94 18.30 -22.34
N LYS A 483 13.85 18.69 -21.44
CA LYS A 483 13.78 18.39 -20.01
C LYS A 483 13.49 19.65 -19.20
N PHE A 484 12.63 19.53 -18.20
CA PHE A 484 12.39 20.59 -17.24
C PHE A 484 13.52 20.64 -16.21
N ILE A 485 14.09 21.82 -16.01
CA ILE A 485 15.04 22.14 -14.95
C ILE A 485 14.31 23.08 -14.00
N ILE A 486 14.08 22.61 -12.77
CA ILE A 486 13.39 23.37 -11.73
C ILE A 486 14.29 23.43 -10.52
N GLU A 487 14.70 24.64 -10.16
CA GLU A 487 15.50 24.92 -8.98
C GLU A 487 14.68 25.72 -7.96
N GLY A 488 14.96 25.49 -6.68
CA GLY A 488 14.25 26.13 -5.61
C GLY A 488 14.71 25.63 -4.25
N HIS A 489 14.18 26.24 -3.20
CA HIS A 489 14.53 25.90 -1.82
C HIS A 489 13.31 26.00 -0.91
N HIS A 490 13.35 25.31 0.22
CA HIS A 490 12.34 25.46 1.26
C HIS A 490 12.71 26.65 2.15
N ALA A 491 11.72 27.51 2.42
CA ALA A 491 11.87 28.64 3.33
C ALA A 491 10.85 28.52 4.48
N GLN A 492 11.31 28.77 5.70
CA GLN A 492 10.43 28.94 6.85
C GLN A 492 9.85 30.36 6.84
N VAL A 493 8.56 30.47 6.52
CA VAL A 493 7.87 31.76 6.38
C VAL A 493 7.42 32.28 7.74
N ASN A 494 6.82 31.40 8.56
CA ASN A 494 6.34 31.69 9.90
C ASN A 494 6.75 30.61 10.90
N THR A 495 6.70 30.98 12.18
CA THR A 495 6.74 30.02 13.30
C THR A 495 5.31 29.66 13.71
N ILE A 496 5.17 28.62 14.53
CA ILE A 496 3.89 28.20 15.09
C ILE A 496 3.19 29.35 15.84
N SER A 497 1.85 29.39 15.80
CA SER A 497 1.06 30.34 16.58
C SER A 497 1.13 30.06 18.09
N ASP A 498 0.74 31.06 18.89
CA ASP A 498 0.58 30.88 20.34
C ASP A 498 -0.50 29.84 20.67
N SER A 499 -1.54 29.72 19.82
CA SER A 499 -2.61 28.75 20.00
C SER A 499 -2.11 27.31 19.85
N LEU A 500 -1.35 27.04 18.78
CA LEU A 500 -0.73 25.73 18.59
C LEU A 500 0.33 25.42 19.64
N ALA A 501 1.16 26.41 20.00
CA ALA A 501 2.15 26.25 21.07
C ALA A 501 1.48 25.86 22.41
N LYS A 502 0.38 26.53 22.77
CA LYS A 502 -0.41 26.20 23.96
C LYS A 502 -0.97 24.77 23.88
N ARG A 503 -1.58 24.39 22.76
CA ARG A 503 -2.13 23.03 22.56
C ARG A 503 -1.05 21.94 22.66
N LEU A 504 0.14 22.19 22.10
CA LEU A 504 1.28 21.28 22.21
C LEU A 504 1.77 21.13 23.64
N LEU A 505 1.83 22.24 24.40
CA LEU A 505 2.19 22.23 25.82
C LEU A 505 1.18 21.43 26.66
N GLU A 506 -0.12 21.65 26.42
CA GLU A 506 -1.22 20.92 27.08
C GLU A 506 -1.15 19.41 26.80
N ASN A 507 -0.69 19.03 25.61
CA ASN A 507 -0.45 17.64 25.21
C ASN A 507 0.89 17.08 25.73
N GLY A 508 1.63 17.84 26.55
CA GLY A 508 2.84 17.39 27.23
C GLY A 508 4.16 17.63 26.47
N MET A 509 4.17 18.49 25.45
CA MET A 509 5.43 18.87 24.79
C MET A 509 6.31 19.71 25.74
N PRO A 510 7.60 19.38 25.90
CA PRO A 510 8.50 20.17 26.73
C PRO A 510 8.62 21.62 26.22
N GLN A 511 8.60 22.57 27.16
CA GLN A 511 8.70 24.00 26.87
C GLN A 511 9.90 24.36 25.98
N ALA A 512 11.07 23.74 26.21
CA ALA A 512 12.27 23.97 25.41
C ALA A 512 12.09 23.57 23.92
N VAL A 513 11.30 22.52 23.65
CA VAL A 513 10.99 22.09 22.29
C VAL A 513 10.04 23.09 21.63
N ILE A 514 9.02 23.56 22.35
CA ILE A 514 8.12 24.62 21.86
C ILE A 514 8.90 25.89 21.52
N GLU A 515 9.83 26.29 22.39
CA GLU A 515 10.68 27.46 22.15
C GLU A 515 11.56 27.30 20.90
N SER A 516 12.04 26.08 20.59
CA SER A 516 12.75 25.83 19.34
C SER A 516 11.83 25.97 18.11
N LEU A 517 10.59 25.49 18.17
CA LEU A 517 9.61 25.64 17.09
C LEU A 517 9.18 27.10 16.86
N ARG A 518 9.39 27.96 17.86
CA ARG A 518 9.14 29.40 17.82
C ARG A 518 10.33 30.24 17.35
N ARG A 519 11.45 29.61 16.98
CA ARG A 519 12.59 30.29 16.38
C ARG A 519 12.52 30.13 14.86
N LYS A 520 12.87 31.19 14.13
CA LYS A 520 13.16 31.06 12.71
C LYS A 520 14.53 30.43 12.54
N GLU A 521 14.64 29.52 11.58
CA GLU A 521 15.95 29.03 11.17
C GLU A 521 16.83 30.17 10.67
N ALA A 522 18.12 30.10 10.97
CA ALA A 522 19.10 30.92 10.28
C ALA A 522 19.07 30.50 8.81
N GLN A 523 18.79 31.43 7.90
CA GLN A 523 18.85 31.15 6.47
C GLN A 523 20.28 30.78 6.11
N THR A 524 20.57 29.48 5.94
CA THR A 524 21.76 29.04 5.22
C THR A 524 21.53 29.37 3.76
N ALA A 525 22.16 30.46 3.30
CA ALA A 525 22.17 30.92 1.92
C ALA A 525 22.87 29.93 1.00
#